data_AF-A0A2H5AWZ3-F1
#
_entry.id   AF-A0A2H5AWZ3-F1
#
_cell.length_a   1.000
_cell.length_b   1.000
_cell.length_c   1.000
_cell.angle_alpha   90.00
_cell.angle_beta   90.00
_cell.angle_gamma   90.00
#
_symmetry.space_group_name_H-M   'P 1'
#
loop_
_entity.id
_entity.type
_entity.pdbx_description
1 polymer ?
#
loop_
_entity_poly.entity_id
_entity_poly.type
_entity_poly.pdbx_seq_one_letter_code
_entity_poly.pdbx_strand_id
1 'polypeptide(L)'
;MEPDPAGRRGTAEERRKRVTASLVSLAAVGLVVAHMVRPDLKVDAATLVLAAIAVLPWLGSLFESIELPGGAKLQYRQLQERVAEAEQRATEAQLAVGAANRQARAALVVTSGDDTPPEDVSREVQRLTEEFARLRRTAPSSADRTYRQELIAAELVRLTPLLSPFDVLESLHSTDSGTRLAAYARLYACPEGEFLLPLAAAAAAEPLAFSQYWGFRAVDAVIDVVGPSSVPLAVVRILRAAMAELPNRASDRSAQLRSTLARLEEAASV
;
A
#
# COMPACT_ATOMS: atom_id res chain seq x y z
N MET A 1 36.60 27.03 42.02
CA MET A 1 36.32 27.59 40.68
C MET A 1 37.26 26.89 39.73
N GLU A 2 36.74 25.84 39.11
CA GLU A 2 37.48 24.83 38.34
C GLU A 2 37.28 25.14 36.84
N PRO A 3 38.33 25.21 36.01
CA PRO A 3 38.17 25.58 34.61
C PRO A 3 37.54 24.46 33.80
N ASP A 4 36.46 24.80 33.10
CA ASP A 4 35.66 23.95 32.21
C ASP A 4 36.49 23.36 31.04
N PRO A 5 36.57 22.01 30.90
CA PRO A 5 37.28 21.35 29.81
C PRO A 5 36.55 21.37 28.45
N ALA A 6 35.31 21.88 28.36
CA ALA A 6 34.49 21.83 27.14
C ALA A 6 34.96 22.77 26.01
N GLY A 7 35.66 23.86 26.33
CA GLY A 7 36.13 24.85 25.34
C GLY A 7 37.22 24.35 24.37
N ARG A 8 37.86 23.21 24.66
CA ARG A 8 38.92 22.64 23.80
C ARG A 8 38.41 21.73 22.68
N ARG A 9 37.15 21.26 22.72
CA ARG A 9 36.61 20.33 21.69
C ARG A 9 36.08 21.04 20.44
N GLY A 10 35.42 22.19 20.59
CA GLY A 10 34.85 22.93 19.45
C GLY A 10 35.91 23.48 18.47
N THR A 11 37.07 23.86 18.98
CA THR A 11 38.18 24.37 18.15
C THR A 11 38.87 23.28 17.33
N ALA A 12 38.84 22.02 17.79
CA ALA A 12 39.48 20.90 17.10
C ALA A 12 38.69 20.48 15.85
N GLU A 13 37.37 20.42 15.91
CA GLU A 13 36.51 20.05 14.77
C GLU A 13 36.50 21.10 13.66
N GLU A 14 36.38 22.39 14.02
CA GLU A 14 36.47 23.48 13.04
C GLU A 14 37.84 23.55 12.37
N ARG A 15 38.91 23.35 13.16
CA ARG A 15 40.27 23.30 12.63
C ARG A 15 40.47 22.09 11.72
N ARG A 16 39.86 20.94 12.03
CA ARG A 16 39.88 19.74 11.17
C ARG A 16 39.17 20.00 9.84
N LYS A 17 37.99 20.65 9.86
CA LYS A 17 37.23 21.05 8.65
C LYS A 17 38.02 22.05 7.77
N ARG A 18 38.69 23.03 8.39
CA ARG A 18 39.53 24.00 7.66
C ARG A 18 40.78 23.34 7.08
N VAL A 19 41.44 22.46 7.84
CA VAL A 19 42.60 21.70 7.34
C VAL A 19 42.22 20.82 6.15
N THR A 20 41.07 20.14 6.21
CA THR A 20 40.61 19.32 5.07
C THR A 20 40.26 20.18 3.84
N ALA A 21 39.62 21.35 4.03
CA ALA A 21 39.33 22.26 2.92
C ALA A 21 40.61 22.82 2.29
N SER A 22 41.61 23.18 3.11
CA SER A 22 42.91 23.63 2.62
C SER A 22 43.66 22.54 1.86
N LEU A 23 43.58 21.28 2.30
CA LEU A 23 44.19 20.14 1.61
C LEU A 23 43.57 19.89 0.23
N VAL A 24 42.24 20.04 0.10
CA VAL A 24 41.54 19.88 -1.18
C VAL A 24 41.90 20.99 -2.16
N SER A 25 41.91 22.25 -1.70
CA SER A 25 42.33 23.38 -2.53
C SER A 25 43.79 23.23 -2.97
N LEU A 26 44.67 22.74 -2.09
CA LEU A 26 46.08 22.49 -2.41
C LEU A 26 46.23 21.34 -3.43
N ALA A 27 45.43 20.27 -3.30
CA ALA A 27 45.42 19.16 -4.25
C ALA A 27 44.90 19.59 -5.64
N ALA A 28 43.85 20.42 -5.69
CA ALA A 28 43.30 20.94 -6.94
C ALA A 28 44.29 21.86 -7.66
N VAL A 29 44.91 22.80 -6.94
CA VAL A 29 45.97 23.66 -7.50
C VAL A 29 47.17 22.82 -7.93
N GLY A 30 47.57 21.83 -7.15
CA GLY A 30 48.65 20.90 -7.49
C GLY A 30 48.40 20.14 -8.79
N LEU A 31 47.16 19.67 -9.02
CA LEU A 31 46.78 18.99 -10.24
C LEU A 31 46.84 19.91 -11.47
N VAL A 32 46.37 21.15 -11.33
CA VAL A 32 46.40 22.18 -12.39
C VAL A 32 47.84 22.58 -12.73
N VAL A 33 48.70 22.79 -11.72
CA VAL A 33 50.11 23.13 -11.91
C VAL A 33 50.88 21.96 -12.53
N ALA A 34 50.63 20.73 -12.09
CA ALA A 34 51.24 19.53 -12.68
C ALA A 34 50.87 19.37 -14.16
N HIS A 35 49.63 19.67 -14.54
CA HIS A 35 49.18 19.62 -15.92
C HIS A 35 49.79 20.75 -16.78
N MET A 36 49.98 21.96 -16.22
CA MET A 36 50.64 23.06 -16.92
C MET A 36 52.13 22.82 -17.19
N VAL A 37 52.85 22.16 -16.27
CA VAL A 37 54.30 21.94 -16.39
C VAL A 37 54.62 20.71 -17.26
N ARG A 38 53.71 19.74 -17.39
CA ARG A 38 53.87 18.56 -18.25
C ARG A 38 52.55 18.17 -18.95
N PRO A 39 52.27 18.72 -20.14
CA PRO A 39 51.03 18.44 -20.88
C PRO A 39 50.94 17.00 -21.44
N ASP A 40 52.05 16.26 -21.55
CA ASP A 40 52.12 14.87 -22.08
C ASP A 40 51.90 13.76 -21.03
N LEU A 41 51.50 14.11 -19.81
CA LEU A 41 51.17 13.12 -18.77
C LEU A 41 49.91 12.34 -19.16
N LYS A 42 50.09 11.10 -19.62
CA LYS A 42 49.01 10.11 -19.76
C LYS A 42 48.46 9.80 -18.38
N VAL A 43 47.37 10.47 -17.99
CA VAL A 43 46.66 10.16 -16.75
C VAL A 43 46.10 8.74 -16.91
N ASP A 44 46.69 7.80 -16.19
CA ASP A 44 46.32 6.40 -16.29
C ASP A 44 44.93 6.18 -15.69
N ALA A 45 44.16 5.23 -16.23
CA ALA A 45 42.79 4.98 -15.79
C ALA A 45 42.72 4.68 -14.28
N ALA A 46 43.75 4.02 -13.74
CA ALA A 46 43.90 3.76 -12.32
C ALA A 46 44.01 5.05 -11.48
N THR A 47 44.70 6.08 -11.96
CA THR A 47 44.85 7.36 -11.27
C THR A 47 43.52 8.13 -11.25
N LEU A 48 42.74 8.08 -12.33
CA LEU A 48 41.39 8.67 -12.39
C LEU A 48 40.42 7.97 -11.43
N VAL A 49 40.47 6.64 -11.37
CA VAL A 49 39.62 5.86 -10.45
C VAL A 49 39.97 6.15 -9.00
N LEU A 50 41.27 6.20 -8.66
CA LEU A 50 41.71 6.55 -7.29
C LEU A 50 41.34 7.99 -6.92
N ALA A 51 41.43 8.94 -7.86
CA ALA A 51 40.97 10.31 -7.64
C ALA A 51 39.46 10.38 -7.43
N ALA A 52 38.67 9.62 -8.21
CA ALA A 52 37.21 9.55 -8.05
C ALA A 52 36.82 8.96 -6.69
N ILE A 53 37.47 7.86 -6.28
CA ILE A 53 37.25 7.23 -4.97
C ILE A 53 37.64 8.15 -3.83
N ALA A 54 38.72 8.94 -3.99
CA ALA A 54 39.14 9.91 -2.98
C ALA A 54 38.16 11.08 -2.80
N VAL A 55 37.36 11.41 -3.83
CA VAL A 55 36.36 12.48 -3.79
C VAL A 55 34.98 11.99 -3.28
N LEU A 56 34.68 10.69 -3.39
CA LEU A 56 33.39 10.10 -2.97
C LEU A 56 32.97 10.40 -1.52
N PRO A 57 33.84 10.31 -0.49
CA PRO A 57 33.46 10.57 0.91
C PRO A 57 32.99 12.02 1.16
N TRP A 58 33.36 12.94 0.27
CA TRP A 58 33.04 14.36 0.39
C TRP A 58 31.77 14.75 -0.40
N LEU A 59 31.41 13.99 -1.43
CA LEU A 59 30.21 14.21 -2.25
C LEU A 59 28.92 14.15 -1.41
N GLY A 60 28.89 13.33 -0.36
CA GLY A 60 27.77 13.27 0.59
C GLY A 60 27.44 14.62 1.25
N SER A 61 28.47 15.40 1.61
CA SER A 61 28.28 16.74 2.20
C SER A 61 27.86 17.81 1.17
N LEU A 62 28.20 17.62 -0.11
CA LEU A 62 27.67 18.45 -1.20
C LEU A 62 26.18 18.19 -1.40
N PHE A 63 25.71 16.94 -1.35
CA PHE A 63 24.26 16.65 -1.44
C PHE A 63 23.45 17.20 -0.26
N GLU A 64 24.04 17.31 0.93
CA GLU A 64 23.39 17.97 2.06
C GLU A 64 23.27 19.49 1.90
N SER A 65 24.16 20.12 1.12
CA SER A 65 24.34 21.57 1.04
C SER A 65 24.11 22.19 -0.34
N ILE A 66 23.46 21.49 -1.28
CA ILE A 66 22.87 22.16 -2.45
C ILE A 66 21.42 22.52 -2.09
N GLU A 67 21.26 23.66 -1.44
CA GLU A 67 20.03 24.44 -1.54
C GLU A 67 19.89 24.89 -3.00
N LEU A 68 19.32 24.02 -3.84
CA LEU A 68 18.98 24.39 -5.21
C LEU A 68 17.94 25.54 -5.15
N PRO A 69 18.11 26.62 -5.93
CA PRO A 69 17.11 27.66 -6.06
C PRO A 69 15.89 27.07 -6.77
N GLY A 70 14.96 26.50 -6.00
CA GLY A 70 13.82 25.75 -6.52
C GLY A 70 13.05 24.84 -5.54
N GLY A 71 13.50 24.66 -4.29
CA GLY A 71 12.67 24.06 -3.23
C GLY A 71 12.55 22.53 -3.19
N ALA A 72 13.38 21.79 -3.93
CA ALA A 72 13.30 20.32 -4.02
C ALA A 72 13.50 19.56 -2.68
N LYS A 73 14.24 20.12 -1.72
CA LYS A 73 14.47 19.48 -0.40
C LYS A 73 13.23 19.50 0.50
N LEU A 74 12.38 20.51 0.36
CA LEU A 74 11.05 20.55 1.00
C LEU A 74 10.11 19.51 0.39
N GLN A 75 10.16 19.34 -0.93
CA GLN A 75 9.31 18.36 -1.63
C GLN A 75 9.59 16.92 -1.20
N TYR A 76 10.85 16.53 -0.94
CA TYR A 76 11.16 15.18 -0.47
C TYR A 76 10.63 14.91 0.95
N ARG A 77 10.80 15.85 1.88
CA ARG A 77 10.22 15.74 3.23
C ARG A 77 8.70 15.71 3.22
N GLN A 78 8.07 16.60 2.45
CA GLN A 78 6.63 16.61 2.25
C GLN A 78 6.13 15.32 1.59
N LEU A 79 6.89 14.73 0.68
CA LEU A 79 6.55 13.44 0.08
C LEU A 79 6.63 12.32 1.12
N GLN A 80 7.71 12.25 1.91
CA GLN A 80 7.84 11.27 2.99
C GLN A 80 6.75 11.43 4.06
N GLU A 81 6.41 12.66 4.44
CA GLU A 81 5.35 12.96 5.39
C GLU A 81 3.99 12.54 4.85
N ARG A 82 3.69 12.84 3.58
CA ARG A 82 2.47 12.39 2.91
C ARG A 82 2.40 10.87 2.73
N VAL A 83 3.54 10.20 2.54
CA VAL A 83 3.62 8.73 2.50
C VAL A 83 3.37 8.16 3.89
N ALA A 84 4.01 8.68 4.94
CA ALA A 84 3.83 8.23 6.31
C ALA A 84 2.39 8.45 6.81
N GLU A 85 1.80 9.61 6.50
CA GLU A 85 0.38 9.87 6.77
C GLU A 85 -0.53 8.93 6.00
N ALA A 86 -0.21 8.60 4.73
CA ALA A 86 -0.98 7.65 3.96
C ALA A 86 -0.88 6.23 4.52
N GLU A 87 0.29 5.81 4.98
CA GLU A 87 0.52 4.51 5.64
C GLU A 87 -0.21 4.42 6.99
N GLN A 88 -0.17 5.49 7.80
CA GLN A 88 -0.91 5.58 9.05
C GLN A 88 -2.41 5.47 8.80
N ARG A 89 -2.95 6.27 7.86
CA ARG A 89 -4.37 6.21 7.47
C ARG A 89 -4.78 4.83 6.95
N ALA A 90 -3.94 4.18 6.15
CA ALA A 90 -4.18 2.83 5.66
C ALA A 90 -4.21 1.81 6.81
N THR A 91 -3.31 1.93 7.78
CA THR A 91 -3.26 1.06 8.96
C THR A 91 -4.50 1.26 9.84
N GLU A 92 -4.89 2.50 10.10
CA GLU A 92 -6.10 2.84 10.85
C GLU A 92 -7.36 2.30 10.16
N ALA A 93 -7.46 2.47 8.84
CA ALA A 93 -8.56 1.92 8.06
C ALA A 93 -8.62 0.39 8.13
N GLN A 94 -7.47 -0.30 8.03
CA GLN A 94 -7.41 -1.76 8.17
C GLN A 94 -7.83 -2.23 9.57
N LEU A 95 -7.40 -1.53 10.62
CA LEU A 95 -7.81 -1.82 11.99
C LEU A 95 -9.32 -1.59 12.18
N ALA A 96 -9.86 -0.51 11.62
CA ALA A 96 -11.28 -0.20 11.63
C ALA A 96 -12.11 -1.28 10.91
N VAL A 97 -11.67 -1.73 9.73
CA VAL A 97 -12.28 -2.85 9.00
C VAL A 97 -12.27 -4.13 9.83
N GLY A 98 -11.13 -4.46 10.46
CA GLY A 98 -11.01 -5.64 11.30
C GLY A 98 -11.92 -5.59 12.53
N ALA A 99 -12.04 -4.41 13.16
CA ALA A 99 -12.95 -4.18 14.27
C ALA A 99 -14.42 -4.26 13.84
N ALA A 100 -14.77 -3.65 12.71
CA ALA A 100 -16.10 -3.69 12.12
C ALA A 100 -16.54 -5.13 11.82
N ASN A 101 -15.66 -5.94 11.23
CA ASN A 101 -15.94 -7.35 10.95
C ASN A 101 -16.22 -8.14 12.25
N ARG A 102 -15.40 -7.96 13.29
CA ARG A 102 -15.62 -8.62 14.59
C ARG A 102 -16.94 -8.19 15.23
N GLN A 103 -17.27 -6.90 15.17
CA GLN A 103 -18.53 -6.37 15.70
C GLN A 103 -19.74 -6.92 14.94
N ALA A 104 -19.68 -6.95 13.60
CA ALA A 104 -20.76 -7.51 12.78
C ALA A 104 -21.01 -8.99 13.11
N ARG A 105 -19.94 -9.78 13.22
CA ARG A 105 -20.05 -11.20 13.63
C ARG A 105 -20.66 -11.37 15.01
N ALA A 106 -20.30 -10.51 15.97
CA ALA A 106 -20.88 -10.55 17.31
C ALA A 106 -22.37 -10.16 17.32
N ALA A 107 -22.76 -9.15 16.54
CA ALA A 107 -24.15 -8.70 16.44
C ALA A 107 -25.06 -9.80 15.85
N LEU A 108 -24.61 -10.50 14.81
CA LEU A 108 -25.37 -11.59 14.18
C LEU A 108 -25.72 -12.74 15.11
N VAL A 109 -24.86 -13.04 16.09
CA VAL A 109 -25.13 -14.07 17.10
C VAL A 109 -26.27 -13.65 18.06
N VAL A 110 -26.51 -12.35 18.21
CA VAL A 110 -27.51 -11.79 19.15
C VAL A 110 -28.86 -11.54 18.46
N THR A 111 -28.89 -11.26 17.16
CA THR A 111 -30.09 -10.79 16.44
C THR A 111 -30.95 -11.88 15.82
N SER A 112 -31.01 -13.09 16.38
CA SER A 112 -31.81 -14.21 15.82
C SER A 112 -33.35 -14.06 15.96
N GLY A 113 -33.89 -12.85 15.86
CA GLY A 113 -35.34 -12.62 15.99
C GLY A 113 -35.79 -11.21 15.65
N ASP A 114 -35.65 -10.79 14.39
CA ASP A 114 -36.62 -9.95 13.64
C ASP A 114 -36.12 -9.83 12.19
N ASP A 115 -36.93 -10.22 11.20
CA ASP A 115 -36.50 -10.36 9.78
C ASP A 115 -36.61 -9.06 8.96
N THR A 116 -36.76 -7.90 9.62
CA THR A 116 -36.80 -6.60 8.94
C THR A 116 -35.59 -5.76 9.34
N PRO A 117 -34.73 -5.33 8.40
CA PRO A 117 -33.64 -4.44 8.73
C PRO A 117 -34.23 -3.10 9.20
N PRO A 118 -33.64 -2.43 10.19
CA PRO A 118 -34.02 -1.05 10.47
C PRO A 118 -33.89 -0.23 9.18
N GLU A 119 -34.94 0.47 8.73
CA GLU A 119 -34.96 1.19 7.45
C GLU A 119 -33.74 2.12 7.27
N ASP A 120 -33.20 2.62 8.37
CA ASP A 120 -32.02 3.47 8.40
C ASP A 120 -30.76 2.74 7.91
N VAL A 121 -30.61 1.43 8.18
CA VAL A 121 -29.48 0.62 7.69
C VAL A 121 -29.56 0.45 6.17
N SER A 122 -30.73 0.12 5.64
CA SER A 122 -30.92 -0.04 4.18
C SER A 122 -30.65 1.27 3.44
N ARG A 123 -31.16 2.39 3.95
CA ARG A 123 -30.89 3.73 3.41
C ARG A 123 -29.41 4.08 3.47
N GLU A 124 -28.72 3.74 4.56
CA GLU A 124 -27.30 4.06 4.71
C GLU A 124 -26.42 3.22 3.78
N VAL A 125 -26.69 1.92 3.64
CA VAL A 125 -25.98 1.07 2.68
C VAL A 125 -26.16 1.59 1.26
N GLN A 126 -27.40 1.96 0.88
CA GLN A 126 -27.65 2.56 -0.44
C GLN A 126 -26.89 3.89 -0.61
N ARG A 127 -26.87 4.75 0.41
CA ARG A 127 -26.11 6.00 0.37
C ARG A 127 -24.62 5.75 0.15
N LEU A 128 -24.05 4.73 0.79
CA LEU A 128 -22.64 4.35 0.67
C LEU A 128 -22.29 3.76 -0.70
N THR A 129 -23.15 2.92 -1.28
CA THR A 129 -22.93 2.37 -2.64
C THR A 129 -22.96 3.50 -3.68
N GLU A 130 -23.92 4.41 -3.57
CA GLU A 130 -24.01 5.59 -4.42
C GLU A 130 -22.81 6.54 -4.23
N GLU A 131 -22.37 6.73 -2.98
CA GLU A 131 -21.18 7.54 -2.67
C GLU A 131 -19.92 6.94 -3.31
N PHE A 132 -19.72 5.62 -3.22
CA PHE A 132 -18.59 4.95 -3.85
C PHE A 132 -18.60 5.13 -5.37
N ALA A 133 -19.74 4.87 -6.02
CA ALA A 133 -19.90 5.01 -7.46
C ALA A 133 -19.69 6.46 -7.93
N ARG A 134 -20.12 7.45 -7.13
CA ARG A 134 -19.90 8.87 -7.39
C ARG A 134 -18.43 9.25 -7.23
N LEU A 135 -17.81 8.89 -6.11
CA LEU A 135 -16.41 9.17 -5.80
C LEU A 135 -15.48 8.65 -6.91
N ARG A 136 -15.77 7.47 -7.43
CA ARG A 136 -15.02 6.85 -8.54
C ARG A 136 -15.09 7.61 -9.85
N ARG A 137 -16.24 8.22 -10.15
CA ARG A 137 -16.47 8.98 -11.38
C ARG A 137 -15.91 10.39 -11.31
N THR A 138 -15.95 11.02 -10.13
CA THR A 138 -15.63 12.45 -9.99
C THR A 138 -14.22 12.72 -9.49
N ALA A 139 -13.65 11.85 -8.65
CA ALA A 139 -12.34 12.09 -8.06
C ALA A 139 -11.20 11.46 -8.89
N PRO A 140 -10.08 12.20 -9.10
CA PRO A 140 -8.89 11.65 -9.74
C PRO A 140 -8.28 10.54 -8.89
N SER A 141 -7.40 9.73 -9.51
CA SER A 141 -6.65 8.71 -8.77
C SER A 141 -5.67 9.37 -7.81
N SER A 142 -5.94 9.27 -6.51
CA SER A 142 -5.14 9.85 -5.44
C SER A 142 -5.21 8.99 -4.17
N ALA A 143 -4.27 9.18 -3.25
CA ALA A 143 -4.29 8.54 -1.94
C ALA A 143 -5.54 8.92 -1.12
N ASP A 144 -5.98 10.18 -1.23
CA ASP A 144 -7.22 10.66 -0.59
C ASP A 144 -8.46 9.90 -1.09
N ARG A 145 -8.55 9.67 -2.41
CA ARG A 145 -9.63 8.87 -2.98
C ARG A 145 -9.60 7.44 -2.44
N THR A 146 -8.44 6.81 -2.39
CA THR A 146 -8.30 5.45 -1.85
C THR A 146 -8.71 5.40 -0.38
N TYR A 147 -8.26 6.34 0.45
CA TYR A 147 -8.66 6.43 1.85
C TYR A 147 -10.19 6.54 2.02
N ARG A 148 -10.84 7.40 1.24
CA ARG A 148 -12.31 7.51 1.25
C ARG A 148 -13.01 6.23 0.79
N GLN A 149 -12.45 5.52 -0.19
CA GLN A 149 -12.97 4.21 -0.62
C GLN A 149 -12.85 3.17 0.49
N GLU A 150 -11.74 3.18 1.25
CA GLU A 150 -11.53 2.28 2.39
C GLU A 150 -12.54 2.55 3.51
N LEU A 151 -12.82 3.82 3.83
CA LEU A 151 -13.86 4.19 4.80
C LEU A 151 -15.24 3.68 4.39
N ILE A 152 -15.61 3.84 3.11
CA ILE A 152 -16.88 3.33 2.60
C ILE A 152 -16.93 1.80 2.72
N ALA A 153 -15.86 1.10 2.32
CA ALA A 153 -15.82 -0.36 2.40
C ALA A 153 -15.90 -0.86 3.85
N ALA A 154 -15.23 -0.20 4.80
CA ALA A 154 -15.30 -0.52 6.22
C ALA A 154 -16.73 -0.42 6.75
N GLU A 155 -17.45 0.63 6.35
CA GLU A 155 -18.83 0.84 6.78
C GLU A 155 -19.79 -0.16 6.13
N LEU A 156 -19.58 -0.50 4.85
CA LEU A 156 -20.33 -1.58 4.19
C LEU A 156 -20.10 -2.94 4.89
N VAL A 157 -18.87 -3.25 5.30
CA VAL A 157 -18.55 -4.47 6.08
C VAL A 157 -19.32 -4.49 7.41
N ARG A 158 -19.53 -3.33 8.02
CA ARG A 158 -20.28 -3.19 9.28
C ARG A 158 -21.79 -3.33 9.08
N LEU A 159 -22.35 -2.72 8.04
CA LEU A 159 -23.79 -2.55 7.87
C LEU A 159 -24.47 -3.64 7.05
N THR A 160 -23.82 -4.13 5.98
CA THR A 160 -24.44 -5.13 5.11
C THR A 160 -24.85 -6.43 5.83
N PRO A 161 -24.15 -6.92 6.87
CA PRO A 161 -24.60 -8.06 7.68
C PRO A 161 -25.96 -7.87 8.35
N LEU A 162 -26.34 -6.62 8.62
CA LEU A 162 -27.58 -6.25 9.29
C LEU A 162 -28.75 -6.14 8.30
N LEU A 163 -28.49 -6.24 7.00
CA LEU A 163 -29.51 -6.28 5.96
C LEU A 163 -29.98 -7.72 5.77
N SER A 164 -31.19 -8.01 6.25
CA SER A 164 -31.92 -9.24 5.96
C SER A 164 -33.33 -8.88 5.46
N PRO A 165 -33.71 -9.22 4.22
CA PRO A 165 -32.91 -9.91 3.21
C PRO A 165 -31.88 -8.98 2.53
N PHE A 166 -30.74 -9.54 2.12
CA PHE A 166 -29.79 -8.92 1.19
C PHE A 166 -29.53 -9.88 0.04
N ASP A 167 -29.92 -9.52 -1.18
CA ASP A 167 -29.70 -10.36 -2.36
C ASP A 167 -28.24 -10.29 -2.81
N VAL A 168 -27.42 -11.19 -2.27
CA VAL A 168 -26.01 -11.32 -2.59
C VAL A 168 -25.81 -11.62 -4.07
N LEU A 169 -26.60 -12.51 -4.65
CA LEU A 169 -26.39 -12.99 -6.02
C LEU A 169 -26.72 -11.90 -7.04
N GLU A 170 -27.82 -11.18 -6.85
CA GLU A 170 -28.16 -10.01 -7.67
C GLU A 170 -27.08 -8.94 -7.54
N SER A 171 -26.62 -8.68 -6.30
CA SER A 171 -25.63 -7.64 -6.04
C SER A 171 -24.26 -7.94 -6.66
N LEU A 172 -23.81 -9.20 -6.67
CA LEU A 172 -22.57 -9.64 -7.35
C LEU A 172 -22.62 -9.42 -8.86
N HIS A 173 -23.80 -9.56 -9.48
CA HIS A 173 -24.00 -9.38 -10.92
C HIS A 173 -24.38 -7.93 -11.31
N SER A 174 -24.47 -7.02 -10.34
CA SER A 174 -24.87 -5.65 -10.61
C SER A 174 -23.88 -4.93 -11.52
N THR A 175 -24.40 -4.10 -12.42
CA THR A 175 -23.57 -3.19 -13.24
C THR A 175 -23.02 -2.04 -12.40
N ASP A 176 -23.65 -1.71 -11.27
CA ASP A 176 -23.17 -0.69 -10.35
C ASP A 176 -22.00 -1.19 -9.50
N SER A 177 -20.90 -0.43 -9.52
CA SER A 177 -19.68 -0.79 -8.80
C SER A 177 -19.81 -0.71 -7.28
N GLY A 178 -20.68 0.16 -6.77
CA GLY A 178 -20.95 0.27 -5.33
C GLY A 178 -21.74 -0.92 -4.84
N THR A 179 -22.76 -1.34 -5.58
CA THR A 179 -23.54 -2.55 -5.28
C THR A 179 -22.67 -3.81 -5.27
N ARG A 180 -21.78 -3.99 -6.26
CA ARG A 180 -20.82 -5.12 -6.22
C ARG A 180 -19.89 -5.05 -5.01
N LEU A 181 -19.40 -3.85 -4.65
CA LEU A 181 -18.59 -3.67 -3.45
C LEU A 181 -19.34 -4.04 -2.17
N ALA A 182 -20.63 -3.71 -2.06
CA ALA A 182 -21.47 -4.11 -0.94
C ALA A 182 -21.61 -5.63 -0.83
N ALA A 183 -21.73 -6.34 -1.97
CA ALA A 183 -21.75 -7.80 -1.98
C ALA A 183 -20.42 -8.41 -1.48
N TYR A 184 -19.27 -7.86 -1.92
CA TYR A 184 -17.96 -8.30 -1.42
C TYR A 184 -17.83 -8.03 0.08
N ALA A 185 -18.27 -6.86 0.56
CA ALA A 185 -18.25 -6.50 1.97
C ALA A 185 -19.13 -7.44 2.82
N ARG A 186 -20.33 -7.77 2.34
CA ARG A 186 -21.27 -8.69 3.00
C ARG A 186 -20.68 -10.08 3.17
N LEU A 187 -20.09 -10.63 2.10
CA LEU A 187 -19.48 -11.97 2.12
C LEU A 187 -18.14 -12.01 2.85
N TYR A 188 -17.41 -10.89 2.92
CA TYR A 188 -16.25 -10.78 3.80
C TYR A 188 -16.63 -10.80 5.28
N ALA A 189 -17.72 -10.11 5.64
CA ALA A 189 -18.20 -10.00 7.01
C ALA A 189 -18.88 -11.29 7.51
N CYS A 190 -19.79 -11.84 6.72
CA CYS A 190 -20.49 -13.10 6.97
C CYS A 190 -20.29 -14.02 5.76
N PRO A 191 -19.22 -14.83 5.78
CA PRO A 191 -18.91 -15.70 4.66
C PRO A 191 -19.90 -16.84 4.55
N GLU A 192 -20.49 -16.97 3.37
CA GLU A 192 -21.52 -17.97 3.06
C GLU A 192 -21.04 -18.84 1.90
N GLY A 193 -20.82 -20.13 2.18
CA GLY A 193 -20.16 -21.07 1.26
C GLY A 193 -20.88 -21.28 -0.07
N GLU A 194 -22.21 -21.15 -0.09
CA GLU A 194 -23.03 -21.31 -1.29
C GLU A 194 -22.69 -20.29 -2.39
N PHE A 195 -22.18 -19.11 -2.01
CA PHE A 195 -21.80 -18.05 -2.93
C PHE A 195 -20.34 -18.13 -3.41
N LEU A 196 -19.54 -19.11 -2.99
CA LEU A 196 -18.11 -19.16 -3.31
C LEU A 196 -17.84 -19.10 -4.82
N LEU A 197 -18.59 -19.87 -5.62
CA LEU A 197 -18.43 -19.89 -7.07
C LEU A 197 -18.83 -18.56 -7.75
N PRO A 198 -20.06 -18.03 -7.55
CA PRO A 198 -20.42 -16.73 -8.14
C PRO A 198 -19.54 -15.58 -7.63
N LEU A 199 -19.10 -15.62 -6.36
CA LEU A 199 -18.17 -14.64 -5.81
C LEU A 199 -16.81 -14.67 -6.52
N ALA A 200 -16.22 -15.85 -6.72
CA ALA A 200 -14.94 -15.99 -7.41
C ALA A 200 -15.02 -15.49 -8.85
N ALA A 201 -16.13 -15.79 -9.55
CA ALA A 201 -16.37 -15.30 -10.90
C ALA A 201 -16.50 -13.77 -10.95
N ALA A 202 -17.29 -13.18 -10.05
CA ALA A 202 -17.47 -11.73 -9.96
C ALA A 202 -16.15 -11.01 -9.62
N ALA A 203 -15.39 -11.52 -8.64
CA ALA A 203 -14.10 -10.96 -8.24
C ALA A 203 -13.06 -11.03 -9.38
N ALA A 204 -13.02 -12.14 -10.12
CA ALA A 204 -12.13 -12.27 -11.29
C ALA A 204 -12.49 -11.28 -12.41
N ALA A 205 -13.79 -11.09 -12.67
CA ALA A 205 -14.28 -10.19 -13.71
C ALA A 205 -14.28 -8.70 -13.31
N GLU A 206 -14.01 -8.37 -12.04
CA GLU A 206 -14.12 -7.00 -11.52
C GLU A 206 -13.10 -6.05 -12.18
N PRO A 207 -13.55 -5.04 -12.94
CA PRO A 207 -12.64 -4.11 -13.63
C PRO A 207 -11.93 -3.14 -12.68
N LEU A 208 -12.49 -2.90 -11.49
CA LEU A 208 -11.93 -1.94 -10.55
C LEU A 208 -10.93 -2.61 -9.62
N ALA A 209 -9.65 -2.24 -9.73
CA ALA A 209 -8.59 -2.80 -8.89
C ALA A 209 -8.89 -2.76 -7.38
N PHE A 210 -9.52 -1.69 -6.89
CA PHE A 210 -9.95 -1.56 -5.49
C PHE A 210 -11.03 -2.59 -5.13
N SER A 211 -12.13 -2.66 -5.91
CA SER A 211 -13.22 -3.61 -5.64
C SER A 211 -12.77 -5.06 -5.83
N GLN A 212 -11.86 -5.33 -6.77
CA GLN A 212 -11.29 -6.65 -7.01
C GLN A 212 -10.45 -7.13 -5.81
N TYR A 213 -9.71 -6.22 -5.17
CA TYR A 213 -9.02 -6.53 -3.91
C TYR A 213 -10.02 -7.01 -2.84
N TRP A 214 -11.13 -6.29 -2.65
CA TRP A 214 -12.20 -6.71 -1.73
C TRP A 214 -12.87 -8.02 -2.14
N GLY A 215 -13.08 -8.24 -3.43
CA GLY A 215 -13.57 -9.51 -3.98
C GLY A 215 -12.69 -10.69 -3.58
N PHE A 216 -11.37 -10.59 -3.78
CA PHE A 216 -10.44 -11.66 -3.37
C PHE A 216 -10.35 -11.85 -1.85
N ARG A 217 -10.48 -10.77 -1.06
CA ARG A 217 -10.57 -10.86 0.41
C ARG A 217 -11.83 -11.62 0.85
N ALA A 218 -12.96 -11.36 0.20
CA ALA A 218 -14.19 -12.09 0.47
C ALA A 218 -14.07 -13.56 0.06
N VAL A 219 -13.45 -13.86 -1.10
CA VAL A 219 -13.18 -15.24 -1.53
C VAL A 219 -12.36 -15.98 -0.47
N ASP A 220 -11.29 -15.36 0.03
CA ASP A 220 -10.43 -15.93 1.05
C ASP A 220 -11.20 -16.22 2.35
N ALA A 221 -12.04 -15.29 2.78
CA ALA A 221 -12.89 -15.46 3.96
C ALA A 221 -13.93 -16.59 3.81
N VAL A 222 -14.49 -16.78 2.61
CA VAL A 222 -15.43 -17.88 2.34
C VAL A 222 -14.69 -19.22 2.28
N ILE A 223 -13.48 -19.26 1.70
CA ILE A 223 -12.62 -20.46 1.71
C ILE A 223 -12.27 -20.88 3.13
N ASP A 224 -11.98 -19.94 4.03
CA ASP A 224 -11.69 -20.23 5.43
C ASP A 224 -12.88 -20.90 6.16
N VAL A 225 -14.12 -20.58 5.77
CA VAL A 225 -15.35 -21.20 6.33
C VAL A 225 -15.66 -22.55 5.68
N VAL A 226 -15.53 -22.66 4.36
CA VAL A 226 -15.81 -23.88 3.60
C VAL A 226 -14.74 -24.97 3.84
N GLY A 227 -13.51 -24.55 4.13
CA GLY A 227 -12.34 -25.41 4.21
C GLY A 227 -11.61 -25.50 2.86
N PRO A 228 -10.28 -25.29 2.82
CA PRO A 228 -9.49 -25.34 1.59
C PRO A 228 -9.65 -26.63 0.76
N SER A 229 -9.75 -27.79 1.41
CA SER A 229 -9.92 -29.09 0.74
C SER A 229 -11.31 -29.30 0.13
N SER A 230 -12.29 -28.49 0.52
CA SER A 230 -13.67 -28.55 0.02
C SER A 230 -13.93 -27.58 -1.13
N VAL A 231 -12.93 -26.82 -1.57
CA VAL A 231 -13.08 -25.81 -2.61
C VAL A 231 -13.25 -26.47 -4.00
N PRO A 232 -14.31 -26.14 -4.76
CA PRO A 232 -14.51 -26.71 -6.08
C PRO A 232 -13.38 -26.38 -7.06
N LEU A 233 -12.98 -27.34 -7.90
CA LEU A 233 -11.95 -27.14 -8.93
C LEU A 233 -12.25 -25.95 -9.87
N ALA A 234 -13.53 -25.68 -10.14
CA ALA A 234 -13.95 -24.53 -10.93
C ALA A 234 -13.49 -23.20 -10.32
N VAL A 235 -13.58 -23.06 -8.99
CA VAL A 235 -13.11 -21.88 -8.25
C VAL A 235 -11.59 -21.74 -8.40
N VAL A 236 -10.84 -22.82 -8.19
CA VAL A 236 -9.38 -22.82 -8.35
C VAL A 236 -8.96 -22.39 -9.76
N ARG A 237 -9.66 -22.88 -10.80
CA ARG A 237 -9.41 -22.50 -12.19
C ARG A 237 -9.66 -21.01 -12.44
N ILE A 238 -10.75 -20.46 -11.89
CA ILE A 238 -11.07 -19.02 -12.00
C ILE A 238 -9.97 -18.19 -11.33
N LEU A 239 -9.56 -18.54 -10.10
CA LEU A 239 -8.53 -17.81 -9.37
C LEU A 239 -7.16 -17.87 -10.08
N ARG A 240 -6.79 -19.01 -10.66
CA ARG A 240 -5.56 -19.12 -11.47
C ARG A 240 -5.62 -18.29 -12.75
N ALA A 241 -6.76 -18.28 -13.44
CA ALA A 241 -6.97 -17.44 -14.62
C ALA A 241 -6.85 -15.95 -14.26
N ALA A 242 -7.52 -15.53 -13.18
CA ALA A 242 -7.43 -14.17 -12.67
C ALA A 242 -5.99 -13.77 -12.31
N MET A 243 -5.23 -14.67 -11.66
CA MET A 243 -3.81 -14.43 -11.35
C MET A 243 -2.97 -14.18 -12.60
N ALA A 244 -3.24 -14.90 -13.70
CA ALA A 244 -2.50 -14.76 -14.95
C ALA A 244 -2.77 -13.42 -15.65
N GLU A 245 -3.96 -12.85 -15.47
CA GLU A 245 -4.38 -11.58 -16.10
C GLU A 245 -3.96 -10.33 -15.31
N LEU A 246 -3.53 -10.47 -14.05
CA LEU A 246 -3.14 -9.32 -13.23
C LEU A 246 -1.87 -8.64 -13.78
N PRO A 247 -1.94 -7.34 -14.14
CA PRO A 247 -0.87 -6.65 -14.85
C PRO A 247 0.36 -6.38 -13.98
N ASN A 248 0.18 -6.27 -12.65
CA ASN A 248 1.27 -6.01 -11.71
C ASN A 248 1.37 -7.13 -10.67
N ARG A 249 2.37 -8.01 -10.85
CA ARG A 249 2.63 -9.16 -9.98
C ARG A 249 3.02 -8.81 -8.54
N ALA A 250 3.38 -7.54 -8.28
CA ALA A 250 3.75 -7.03 -6.96
C ALA A 250 2.64 -6.22 -6.28
N SER A 251 1.42 -6.18 -6.83
CA SER A 251 0.29 -5.51 -6.18
C SER A 251 -0.29 -6.33 -5.02
N ASP A 252 -0.91 -5.67 -4.04
CA ASP A 252 -1.51 -6.32 -2.86
C ASP A 252 -2.52 -7.41 -3.23
N ARG A 253 -3.35 -7.15 -4.26
CA ARG A 253 -4.28 -8.15 -4.82
C ARG A 253 -3.57 -9.39 -5.39
N SER A 254 -2.40 -9.22 -6.01
CA SER A 254 -1.59 -10.33 -6.50
C SER A 254 -0.93 -11.10 -5.37
N ALA A 255 -0.50 -10.42 -4.30
CA ALA A 255 0.03 -11.07 -3.11
C ALA A 255 -1.06 -11.90 -2.40
N GLN A 256 -2.25 -11.32 -2.18
CA GLN A 256 -3.41 -12.00 -1.60
C GLN A 256 -3.79 -13.25 -2.40
N LEU A 257 -4.01 -13.11 -3.71
CA LEU A 257 -4.44 -14.24 -4.55
C LEU A 257 -3.39 -15.36 -4.62
N ARG A 258 -2.10 -15.01 -4.53
CA ARG A 258 -1.00 -16.00 -4.53
C ARG A 258 -1.00 -16.80 -3.24
N SER A 259 -1.19 -16.11 -2.11
CA SER A 259 -1.34 -16.74 -0.81
C SER A 259 -2.51 -17.71 -0.80
N THR A 260 -3.69 -17.27 -1.27
CA THR A 260 -4.89 -18.12 -1.36
C THR A 260 -4.64 -19.36 -2.23
N LEU A 261 -4.06 -19.20 -3.43
CA LEU A 261 -3.76 -20.33 -4.31
C LEU A 261 -2.76 -21.32 -3.71
N ALA A 262 -1.72 -20.83 -3.02
CA ALA A 262 -0.75 -21.69 -2.36
C ALA A 262 -1.39 -22.54 -1.25
N ARG A 263 -2.28 -21.95 -0.42
CA ARG A 263 -3.02 -22.69 0.61
C ARG A 263 -3.92 -23.79 0.02
N LEU A 264 -4.55 -23.53 -1.13
CA LEU A 264 -5.38 -24.51 -1.82
C LEU A 264 -4.56 -25.68 -2.41
N GLU A 265 -3.35 -25.39 -2.91
CA GLU A 265 -2.44 -26.42 -3.43
C GLU A 265 -1.90 -27.33 -2.33
N GLU A 266 -1.55 -26.75 -1.18
CA GLU A 266 -1.15 -27.50 0.02
C GLU A 266 -2.28 -28.43 0.48
N ALA A 267 -3.51 -27.91 0.57
CA ALA A 267 -4.68 -28.68 0.99
C ALA A 267 -5.12 -29.78 0.01
N ALA A 268 -4.73 -29.68 -1.27
CA ALA A 268 -4.98 -30.72 -2.28
C ALA A 268 -3.89 -31.81 -2.32
N SER A 269 -2.78 -31.59 -1.61
CA SER A 269 -1.65 -32.52 -1.54
C SER A 269 -1.72 -33.47 -0.34
N VAL A 270 -2.76 -33.32 0.50
CA VAL A 270 -3.07 -34.11 1.70
C VAL A 270 -4.25 -35.03 1.42
#